data_AF-A0A2V1CRR1-F1
#
_entry.id   AF-A0A2V1CRR1-F1
#
_cell.length_a   1.000
_cell.length_b   1.000
_cell.length_c   1.000
_cell.angle_alpha   90.00
_cell.angle_beta   90.00
_cell.angle_gamma   90.00
#
_symmetry.space_group_name_H-M   'P 1'
#
loop_
_entity.id
_entity.type
_entity.pdbx_description
1 polymer ?
#
loop_
_entity_poly.entity_id
_entity_poly.type
_entity_poly.pdbx_seq_one_letter_code
_entity_poly.pdbx_strand_id
1 'polypeptide(L)'
;MAPRKPKADDDAASTTSTDVPSVLKPKTEKAKVEKPKAAKPRAPKKEKLDGEAGAVKEKGKAVKKEKEKDGAAGKGDDGEGKGAKVGKADGGKAEAKDGKEKVKPVTGEEAMELIGNYLKVQNRPYSATEVSLNLHGKVTKTVADKLLKEMEQNCQIKGKASKSGTGGQWVFWAIQDPADSASPEELAAMDTSITTLRDTLPTLKSTLKTQTTKLNTLRSAPTTIELAAAVDRIRHENQAKTEKLRGFKEGSIKTVTREEVEKVEKDLKHWSVKGLARKKAFENLEAVLLDGMSREDIWEKAGIEGDVY
;
A
#
# COMPACT_ATOMS: atom_id res chain seq x y z
N MET A 1 84.10 32.46 3.65
CA MET A 1 83.80 33.60 2.75
C MET A 1 82.30 33.80 2.68
N ALA A 2 81.83 35.01 2.40
CA ALA A 2 80.42 35.36 2.10
C ALA A 2 80.22 35.42 0.55
N PRO A 3 79.09 35.88 -0.04
CA PRO A 3 77.74 36.23 0.45
C PRO A 3 76.65 35.20 -0.01
N ARG A 4 75.42 35.10 0.53
CA ARG A 4 74.25 36.02 0.64
C ARG A 4 73.48 36.35 -0.66
N LYS A 5 72.16 36.11 -0.56
CA LYS A 5 70.99 36.76 -1.22
C LYS A 5 71.16 38.29 -1.41
N PRO A 6 70.47 38.96 -2.38
CA PRO A 6 69.00 39.06 -2.38
C PRO A 6 68.28 39.01 -3.75
N LYS A 7 66.97 39.31 -3.67
CA LYS A 7 65.90 39.30 -4.69
C LYS A 7 65.56 40.74 -5.13
N ALA A 8 64.44 40.91 -5.85
CA ALA A 8 63.79 42.13 -6.33
C ALA A 8 64.04 42.45 -7.81
N ASP A 9 63.01 42.67 -8.63
CA ASP A 9 62.03 41.72 -9.22
C ASP A 9 61.57 42.46 -10.52
N ASP A 10 60.36 42.58 -11.09
CA ASP A 10 59.00 42.03 -10.98
C ASP A 10 58.24 42.38 -12.32
N ASP A 11 56.93 42.70 -12.28
CA ASP A 11 56.09 43.41 -13.28
C ASP A 11 55.42 42.62 -14.46
N ALA A 12 54.17 43.04 -14.74
CA ALA A 12 53.32 42.77 -15.92
C ALA A 12 52.78 41.35 -16.27
N ALA A 13 51.71 40.96 -15.55
CA ALA A 13 50.40 40.52 -16.10
C ALA A 13 50.25 39.28 -17.01
N SER A 14 49.52 38.26 -16.52
CA SER A 14 48.12 37.96 -16.93
C SER A 14 47.75 36.48 -16.70
N THR A 15 46.53 36.19 -16.22
CA THR A 15 46.05 34.83 -15.93
C THR A 15 44.65 34.59 -16.49
N THR A 16 44.41 33.40 -17.04
CA THR A 16 43.07 32.87 -17.30
C THR A 16 43.03 31.40 -16.88
N SER A 17 42.21 31.10 -15.86
CA SER A 17 42.03 29.75 -15.31
C SER A 17 40.71 29.17 -15.80
N THR A 18 40.73 27.94 -16.32
CA THR A 18 39.54 27.25 -16.82
C THR A 18 38.85 26.51 -15.68
N ASP A 19 37.91 27.18 -15.01
CA ASP A 19 37.10 26.58 -13.94
C ASP A 19 36.05 25.60 -14.50
N VAL A 20 35.79 24.50 -13.78
CA VAL A 20 34.85 23.45 -14.17
C VAL A 20 33.87 23.23 -13.01
N PRO A 21 32.56 23.49 -13.20
CA PRO A 21 31.63 23.67 -12.08
C PRO A 21 31.43 22.39 -11.26
N SER A 22 31.60 22.54 -9.94
CA SER A 22 31.58 21.44 -8.97
C SER A 22 30.18 20.84 -8.77
N VAL A 23 30.12 19.50 -8.70
CA VAL A 23 28.86 18.74 -8.56
C VAL A 23 28.21 18.99 -7.19
N LEU A 24 26.95 19.41 -7.20
CA LEU A 24 26.14 19.66 -6.00
C LEU A 24 25.94 18.38 -5.17
N LYS A 25 26.58 18.32 -4.00
CA LYS A 25 26.34 17.29 -2.99
C LYS A 25 25.08 17.63 -2.18
N PRO A 26 24.16 16.68 -1.92
CA PRO A 26 22.99 16.95 -1.09
C PRO A 26 23.38 17.21 0.37
N LYS A 27 23.00 18.37 0.91
CA LYS A 27 23.19 18.71 2.34
C LYS A 27 22.16 17.98 3.20
N THR A 28 22.58 16.96 3.94
CA THR A 28 21.78 16.37 5.02
C THR A 28 22.07 17.07 6.35
N GLU A 29 21.36 18.16 6.66
CA GLU A 29 21.42 18.76 8.00
C GLU A 29 20.53 17.98 9.00
N LYS A 30 21.02 17.84 10.22
CA LYS A 30 20.42 16.98 11.25
C LYS A 30 19.40 17.74 12.09
N ALA A 31 18.14 17.72 11.69
CA ALA A 31 17.04 18.19 12.53
C ALA A 31 16.92 17.29 13.79
N LYS A 32 17.17 17.86 14.97
CA LYS A 32 17.07 17.18 16.27
C LYS A 32 15.60 17.10 16.70
N VAL A 33 14.92 16.00 16.36
CA VAL A 33 13.54 15.72 16.83
C VAL A 33 13.58 14.93 18.14
N GLU A 34 12.97 15.46 19.19
CA GLU A 34 12.82 14.78 20.48
C GLU A 34 11.66 13.76 20.45
N LYS A 35 11.74 12.72 21.29
CA LYS A 35 10.72 11.67 21.36
C LYS A 35 9.62 12.05 22.37
N PRO A 36 8.34 12.18 21.96
CA PRO A 36 7.22 12.12 22.89
C PRO A 36 7.12 10.70 23.47
N LYS A 37 6.85 10.57 24.78
CA LYS A 37 6.55 9.27 25.41
C LYS A 37 5.12 8.84 25.07
N ALA A 38 4.89 7.53 24.95
CA ALA A 38 3.56 6.98 24.70
C ALA A 38 2.62 7.21 25.89
N ALA A 39 1.37 7.61 25.61
CA ALA A 39 0.27 7.68 26.57
C ALA A 39 -0.93 6.88 26.03
N LYS A 40 -1.60 6.12 26.92
CA LYS A 40 -2.76 5.28 26.55
C LYS A 40 -4.01 6.15 26.31
N PRO A 41 -4.79 5.93 25.23
CA PRO A 41 -6.15 6.45 25.16
C PRO A 41 -7.01 5.84 26.27
N ARG A 42 -7.70 6.67 27.06
CA ARG A 42 -8.80 6.23 27.93
C ARG A 42 -10.09 6.15 27.10
N ALA A 43 -10.98 5.22 27.45
CA ALA A 43 -12.30 5.14 26.83
C ALA A 43 -13.18 6.34 27.26
N PRO A 44 -13.97 6.94 26.35
CA PRO A 44 -15.00 7.90 26.70
C PRO A 44 -16.21 7.21 27.36
N LYS A 45 -16.94 7.95 28.20
CA LYS A 45 -18.17 7.46 28.86
C LYS A 45 -19.39 7.53 27.92
N LYS A 46 -20.45 6.81 28.31
CA LYS A 46 -21.81 7.04 27.80
C LYS A 46 -22.38 8.33 28.39
N GLU A 47 -23.12 9.09 27.58
CA GLU A 47 -24.29 9.86 27.99
C GLU A 47 -25.28 9.88 26.81
N LYS A 48 -26.50 10.42 26.98
CA LYS A 48 -27.70 9.84 26.33
C LYS A 48 -28.73 10.93 25.91
N LEU A 49 -29.13 10.90 24.62
CA LEU A 49 -30.37 11.51 24.04
C LEU A 49 -30.46 13.07 24.12
N ASP A 50 -31.41 13.81 23.51
CA ASP A 50 -32.73 13.53 22.90
C ASP A 50 -33.01 14.34 21.59
N GLY A 51 -34.09 14.03 20.85
CA GLY A 51 -34.67 14.79 19.69
C GLY A 51 -33.95 14.59 18.33
N GLU A 52 -34.54 14.18 17.19
CA GLU A 52 -35.77 14.55 16.44
C GLU A 52 -35.88 16.03 16.02
N ALA A 53 -36.20 16.39 14.77
CA ALA A 53 -36.36 15.62 13.52
C ALA A 53 -36.20 16.52 12.26
N GLY A 54 -36.00 15.93 11.06
CA GLY A 54 -36.02 16.69 9.79
C GLY A 54 -35.52 15.93 8.54
N ALA A 55 -36.25 16.02 7.43
CA ALA A 55 -35.85 15.51 6.10
C ALA A 55 -34.89 16.51 5.39
N VAL A 56 -34.16 16.21 4.30
CA VAL A 56 -34.58 15.58 3.02
C VAL A 56 -33.47 14.69 2.43
N LYS A 57 -33.86 13.66 1.65
CA LYS A 57 -32.98 12.93 0.71
C LYS A 57 -33.62 12.89 -0.68
N GLU A 58 -32.83 13.18 -1.72
CA GLU A 58 -33.23 12.95 -3.11
C GLU A 58 -32.64 11.65 -3.70
N LYS A 59 -32.91 11.36 -4.98
CA LYS A 59 -33.01 9.99 -5.54
C LYS A 59 -31.95 9.66 -6.60
N GLY A 60 -31.70 8.35 -6.76
CA GLY A 60 -30.87 7.77 -7.82
C GLY A 60 -30.66 6.27 -7.60
N LYS A 61 -31.73 5.44 -7.60
CA LYS A 61 -32.35 4.82 -8.78
C LYS A 61 -31.43 3.81 -9.49
N ALA A 62 -31.46 2.56 -9.02
CA ALA A 62 -31.00 1.38 -9.76
C ALA A 62 -32.20 0.49 -10.12
N VAL A 63 -32.16 -0.19 -11.27
CA VAL A 63 -33.31 -0.86 -11.88
C VAL A 63 -33.28 -2.37 -11.65
N LYS A 64 -34.40 -2.96 -11.21
CA LYS A 64 -34.66 -4.41 -11.29
C LYS A 64 -35.04 -4.79 -12.72
N LYS A 65 -34.65 -5.98 -13.17
CA LYS A 65 -35.41 -6.74 -14.17
C LYS A 65 -35.86 -8.05 -13.52
N GLU A 66 -37.08 -8.47 -13.82
CA GLU A 66 -37.79 -9.50 -13.06
C GLU A 66 -37.71 -10.89 -13.69
N LYS A 67 -38.34 -11.85 -13.02
CA LYS A 67 -38.27 -13.28 -13.27
C LYS A 67 -39.67 -13.81 -13.58
N GLU A 68 -39.81 -14.49 -14.71
CA GLU A 68 -41.03 -15.22 -15.07
C GLU A 68 -40.90 -16.72 -14.72
N LYS A 69 -42.01 -17.46 -14.78
CA LYS A 69 -42.12 -18.87 -14.35
C LYS A 69 -43.04 -19.65 -15.29
N ASP A 70 -42.59 -20.84 -15.67
CA ASP A 70 -43.41 -22.03 -15.93
C ASP A 70 -42.51 -23.28 -15.72
N GLY A 71 -43.00 -24.50 -15.46
CA GLY A 71 -44.40 -24.89 -15.22
C GLY A 71 -44.70 -26.36 -15.56
N ALA A 72 -44.16 -27.35 -14.82
CA ALA A 72 -44.49 -28.78 -14.99
C ALA A 72 -44.31 -29.61 -13.72
N ALA A 73 -45.05 -30.74 -13.60
CA ALA A 73 -45.26 -31.49 -12.36
C ALA A 73 -44.41 -32.78 -12.21
N GLY A 74 -44.32 -33.27 -10.97
CA GLY A 74 -43.82 -34.61 -10.57
C GLY A 74 -44.34 -34.95 -9.16
N LYS A 75 -44.65 -36.22 -8.86
CA LYS A 75 -45.48 -36.65 -7.71
C LYS A 75 -44.86 -37.82 -6.92
N GLY A 76 -45.08 -37.86 -5.60
CA GLY A 76 -44.61 -38.88 -4.65
C GLY A 76 -43.95 -38.21 -3.43
N ASP A 77 -44.49 -38.08 -2.21
CA ASP A 77 -45.60 -38.69 -1.42
C ASP A 77 -45.10 -39.60 -0.27
N ASP A 78 -45.86 -39.65 0.84
CA ASP A 78 -45.61 -40.32 2.14
C ASP A 78 -44.40 -39.88 3.02
N GLY A 79 -44.56 -39.95 4.36
CA GLY A 79 -43.46 -39.75 5.33
C GLY A 79 -43.76 -39.11 6.70
N GLU A 80 -44.84 -39.48 7.41
CA GLU A 80 -45.14 -38.96 8.76
C GLU A 80 -44.15 -39.43 9.86
N GLY A 81 -43.84 -38.60 10.89
CA GLY A 81 -43.14 -39.10 12.09
C GLY A 81 -42.67 -38.05 13.12
N LYS A 82 -43.36 -37.97 14.28
CA LYS A 82 -43.04 -37.08 15.43
C LYS A 82 -41.75 -37.52 16.17
N GLY A 83 -41.02 -36.57 16.79
CA GLY A 83 -39.90 -36.92 17.70
C GLY A 83 -39.21 -35.76 18.41
N ALA A 84 -39.86 -35.07 19.35
CA ALA A 84 -39.25 -33.97 20.11
C ALA A 84 -38.56 -34.44 21.40
N LYS A 85 -37.32 -33.99 21.65
CA LYS A 85 -36.76 -33.89 23.02
C LYS A 85 -35.79 -32.72 23.13
N VAL A 86 -35.90 -31.98 24.22
CA VAL A 86 -35.12 -30.76 24.50
C VAL A 86 -34.05 -31.01 25.57
N GLY A 87 -32.86 -30.44 25.34
CA GLY A 87 -31.95 -30.00 26.39
C GLY A 87 -30.48 -30.41 26.18
N LYS A 88 -29.48 -29.66 26.69
CA LYS A 88 -29.37 -28.22 27.05
C LYS A 88 -27.91 -27.99 27.48
N ALA A 89 -27.28 -26.92 27.01
CA ALA A 89 -25.92 -26.47 27.39
C ALA A 89 -24.76 -27.44 26.98
N ASP A 90 -23.49 -27.02 26.91
CA ASP A 90 -22.94 -25.69 27.22
C ASP A 90 -21.80 -25.24 26.26
N GLY A 91 -21.55 -23.92 26.27
CA GLY A 91 -20.21 -23.31 26.33
C GLY A 91 -19.10 -23.79 25.37
N GLY A 92 -18.93 -23.10 24.24
CA GLY A 92 -17.77 -23.31 23.37
C GLY A 92 -17.67 -22.29 22.22
N LYS A 93 -17.25 -21.05 22.51
CA LYS A 93 -17.11 -19.99 21.48
C LYS A 93 -15.93 -20.29 20.56
N ALA A 94 -16.17 -20.97 19.45
CA ALA A 94 -15.16 -21.23 18.43
C ALA A 94 -14.63 -19.93 17.82
N GLU A 95 -13.31 -19.76 17.81
CA GLU A 95 -12.64 -18.68 17.08
C GLU A 95 -12.62 -19.03 15.58
N ALA A 96 -12.98 -18.06 14.74
CA ALA A 96 -12.98 -18.25 13.30
C ALA A 96 -11.54 -18.42 12.78
N LYS A 97 -11.25 -19.59 12.19
CA LYS A 97 -10.00 -19.85 11.48
C LYS A 97 -10.23 -19.88 9.98
N ASP A 98 -9.24 -19.36 9.26
CA ASP A 98 -9.19 -19.08 7.83
C ASP A 98 -9.92 -20.02 6.87
N GLY A 99 -10.27 -19.46 5.71
CA GLY A 99 -10.84 -20.14 4.56
C GLY A 99 -9.89 -21.16 3.96
N LYS A 100 -9.73 -22.30 4.63
CA LYS A 100 -8.93 -23.42 4.16
C LYS A 100 -9.59 -24.00 2.91
N GLU A 101 -8.95 -23.77 1.77
CA GLU A 101 -9.25 -24.43 0.51
C GLU A 101 -9.45 -25.93 0.74
N LYS A 102 -10.57 -26.48 0.23
CA LYS A 102 -10.92 -27.90 0.42
C LYS A 102 -10.07 -28.77 -0.49
N VAL A 103 -8.79 -28.93 -0.12
CA VAL A 103 -7.87 -29.88 -0.73
C VAL A 103 -8.54 -31.26 -0.75
N LYS A 104 -8.70 -31.83 -1.94
CA LYS A 104 -9.35 -33.13 -2.11
C LYS A 104 -8.52 -34.20 -1.37
N PRO A 105 -9.15 -35.09 -0.58
CA PRO A 105 -8.42 -36.18 0.06
C PRO A 105 -7.95 -37.18 -1.00
N VAL A 106 -6.67 -37.53 -0.94
CA VAL A 106 -6.01 -38.53 -1.78
C VAL A 106 -6.06 -39.87 -1.04
N THR A 107 -6.25 -40.97 -1.79
CA THR A 107 -6.45 -42.32 -1.23
C THR A 107 -5.78 -43.39 -2.09
N GLY A 108 -5.32 -44.48 -1.47
CA GLY A 108 -4.65 -45.58 -2.16
C GLY A 108 -3.18 -45.26 -2.48
N GLU A 109 -2.72 -45.70 -3.64
CA GLU A 109 -1.30 -45.67 -4.03
C GLU A 109 -0.70 -44.26 -4.07
N GLU A 110 -1.41 -43.27 -4.64
CA GLU A 110 -0.99 -41.85 -4.64
C GLU A 110 -0.80 -41.29 -3.20
N ALA A 111 -1.58 -41.78 -2.23
CA ALA A 111 -1.42 -41.40 -0.83
C ALA A 111 -0.23 -42.11 -0.16
N MET A 112 0.07 -43.36 -0.54
CA MET A 112 1.27 -44.07 -0.09
C MET A 112 2.55 -43.43 -0.64
N GLU A 113 2.57 -43.08 -1.93
CA GLU A 113 3.71 -42.36 -2.53
C GLU A 113 3.92 -41.01 -1.84
N LEU A 114 2.87 -40.21 -1.67
CA LEU A 114 2.94 -38.91 -0.99
C LEU A 114 3.48 -39.02 0.44
N ILE A 115 3.06 -40.05 1.19
CA ILE A 115 3.58 -40.35 2.54
C ILE A 115 5.05 -40.78 2.48
N GLY A 116 5.41 -41.70 1.59
CA GLY A 116 6.78 -42.23 1.45
C GLY A 116 7.77 -41.13 1.06
N ASN A 117 7.43 -40.31 0.07
CA ASN A 117 8.24 -39.16 -0.34
C ASN A 117 8.34 -38.10 0.77
N TYR A 118 7.28 -37.84 1.52
CA TYR A 118 7.33 -36.95 2.68
C TYR A 118 8.28 -37.48 3.79
N LEU A 119 8.18 -38.76 4.15
CA LEU A 119 9.04 -39.37 5.16
C LEU A 119 10.52 -39.38 4.73
N LYS A 120 10.80 -39.66 3.46
CA LYS A 120 12.16 -39.58 2.87
C LYS A 120 12.72 -38.16 2.94
N VAL A 121 11.98 -37.16 2.45
CA VAL A 121 12.45 -35.76 2.38
C VAL A 121 12.65 -35.14 3.77
N GLN A 122 11.84 -35.51 4.77
CA GLN A 122 12.03 -35.01 6.13
C GLN A 122 13.08 -35.79 6.94
N ASN A 123 13.30 -37.07 6.60
CA ASN A 123 14.14 -38.04 7.33
C ASN A 123 13.98 -37.97 8.86
N ARG A 124 12.72 -37.95 9.32
CA ARG A 124 12.34 -37.80 10.73
C ARG A 124 11.24 -38.78 11.11
N PRO A 125 11.23 -39.28 12.36
CA PRO A 125 10.16 -40.13 12.87
C PRO A 125 8.89 -39.32 13.14
N TYR A 126 7.75 -39.78 12.62
CA TYR A 126 6.43 -39.17 12.79
C TYR A 126 5.33 -40.19 13.06
N SER A 127 4.31 -39.83 13.83
CA SER A 127 3.08 -40.62 13.94
C SER A 127 2.06 -40.25 12.87
N ALA A 128 1.06 -41.13 12.65
CA ALA A 128 -0.01 -40.92 11.67
C ALA A 128 -0.79 -39.60 11.85
N THR A 129 -0.87 -39.09 13.08
CA THR A 129 -1.49 -37.77 13.35
C THR A 129 -0.65 -36.65 12.73
N GLU A 130 0.66 -36.66 12.96
CA GLU A 130 1.59 -35.64 12.46
C GLU A 130 1.74 -35.70 10.94
N VAL A 131 1.84 -36.90 10.36
CA VAL A 131 1.84 -37.09 8.89
C VAL A 131 0.59 -36.47 8.27
N SER A 132 -0.60 -36.74 8.82
CA SER A 132 -1.85 -36.15 8.30
C SER A 132 -1.92 -34.62 8.45
N LEU A 133 -1.32 -34.06 9.50
CA LEU A 133 -1.28 -32.62 9.77
C LEU A 133 -0.28 -31.90 8.84
N ASN A 134 0.89 -32.49 8.64
CA ASN A 134 1.99 -31.94 7.85
C ASN A 134 1.73 -32.07 6.34
N LEU A 135 1.01 -33.11 5.91
CA LEU A 135 0.39 -33.18 4.58
C LEU A 135 -0.89 -32.31 4.47
N HIS A 136 -1.15 -31.44 5.45
CA HIS A 136 -2.26 -30.50 5.52
C HIS A 136 -3.67 -31.12 5.36
N GLY A 137 -3.81 -32.42 5.58
CA GLY A 137 -5.06 -33.18 5.37
C GLY A 137 -5.25 -33.74 3.96
N LYS A 138 -4.25 -33.65 3.05
CA LYS A 138 -4.26 -34.39 1.77
C LYS A 138 -4.50 -35.88 1.99
N VAL A 139 -3.87 -36.44 3.02
CA VAL A 139 -4.23 -37.75 3.57
C VAL A 139 -4.83 -37.53 4.96
N THR A 140 -6.03 -38.06 5.21
CA THR A 140 -6.71 -37.92 6.50
C THR A 140 -6.05 -38.82 7.56
N LYS A 141 -6.15 -38.48 8.85
CA LYS A 141 -5.56 -39.27 9.94
C LYS A 141 -5.89 -40.76 9.88
N THR A 142 -7.15 -41.11 9.58
CA THR A 142 -7.61 -42.51 9.51
C THR A 142 -7.08 -43.25 8.29
N VAL A 143 -6.83 -42.55 7.18
CA VAL A 143 -6.18 -43.15 5.99
C VAL A 143 -4.67 -43.27 6.24
N ALA A 144 -4.02 -42.24 6.79
CA ALA A 144 -2.60 -42.28 7.14
C ALA A 144 -2.27 -43.38 8.16
N ASP A 145 -3.09 -43.57 9.19
CA ASP A 145 -2.89 -44.62 10.20
C ASP A 145 -3.04 -46.06 9.64
N LYS A 146 -3.81 -46.24 8.57
CA LYS A 146 -3.88 -47.50 7.82
C LYS A 146 -2.67 -47.66 6.90
N LEU A 147 -2.47 -46.70 5.99
CA LEU A 147 -1.42 -46.76 4.97
C LEU A 147 -0.02 -46.85 5.60
N LEU A 148 0.26 -46.16 6.70
CA LEU A 148 1.56 -46.28 7.38
C LEU A 148 1.81 -47.69 7.94
N LYS A 149 0.78 -48.41 8.39
CA LYS A 149 0.91 -49.80 8.86
C LYS A 149 1.04 -50.77 7.69
N GLU A 150 0.32 -50.52 6.61
CA GLU A 150 0.42 -51.26 5.35
C GLU A 150 1.81 -51.13 4.72
N MET A 151 2.34 -49.90 4.63
CA MET A 151 3.70 -49.62 4.14
C MET A 151 4.80 -50.20 5.06
N GLU A 152 4.55 -50.33 6.36
CA GLU A 152 5.48 -50.95 7.32
C GLU A 152 5.47 -52.47 7.19
N GLN A 153 4.28 -53.09 7.11
CA GLN A 153 4.09 -54.50 6.82
C GLN A 153 4.67 -54.91 5.46
N ASN A 154 4.54 -54.05 4.44
CA ASN A 154 5.13 -54.22 3.11
C ASN A 154 6.64 -53.87 3.07
N CYS A 155 7.27 -53.61 4.22
CA CYS A 155 8.70 -53.28 4.35
C CYS A 155 9.16 -52.08 3.50
N GLN A 156 8.28 -51.12 3.21
CA GLN A 156 8.59 -49.88 2.47
C GLN A 156 9.07 -48.76 3.40
N ILE A 157 8.66 -48.80 4.67
CA ILE A 157 9.09 -47.89 5.76
C ILE A 157 9.41 -48.71 7.01
N LYS A 158 10.01 -48.09 8.02
CA LYS A 158 10.13 -48.68 9.37
C LYS A 158 9.11 -48.04 10.32
N GLY A 159 8.63 -48.82 11.28
CA GLY A 159 7.76 -48.34 12.35
C GLY A 159 8.06 -48.99 13.68
N LYS A 160 7.56 -48.37 14.75
CA LYS A 160 7.62 -48.92 16.11
C LYS A 160 6.50 -48.34 16.97
N ALA A 161 5.86 -49.20 17.77
CA ALA A 161 4.98 -48.76 18.85
C ALA A 161 5.80 -48.31 20.07
N SER A 162 5.47 -47.14 20.62
CA SER A 162 6.13 -46.55 21.79
C SER A 162 6.08 -47.43 23.05
N LYS A 163 5.04 -48.28 23.17
CA LYS A 163 4.89 -49.29 24.23
C LYS A 163 4.35 -50.58 23.61
N SER A 164 4.85 -51.72 24.09
CA SER A 164 4.27 -53.04 23.78
C SER A 164 3.01 -53.24 24.62
N GLY A 165 1.83 -53.11 24.01
CA GLY A 165 0.54 -53.27 24.69
C GLY A 165 -0.57 -52.38 24.13
N THR A 166 -1.76 -52.51 24.71
CA THR A 166 -3.02 -51.82 24.34
C THR A 166 -3.01 -50.33 24.70
N GLY A 167 -2.11 -49.57 24.08
CA GLY A 167 -1.99 -48.12 24.25
C GLY A 167 -0.72 -47.46 23.67
N GLY A 168 0.13 -48.21 22.95
CA GLY A 168 1.32 -47.64 22.32
C GLY A 168 1.00 -46.76 21.11
N GLN A 169 1.46 -45.50 21.11
CA GLN A 169 1.45 -44.66 19.91
C GLN A 169 2.46 -45.22 18.89
N TRP A 170 2.03 -45.36 17.64
CA TRP A 170 2.90 -45.76 16.53
C TRP A 170 3.66 -44.56 15.96
N VAL A 171 4.93 -44.78 15.64
CA VAL A 171 5.85 -43.83 15.03
C VAL A 171 6.54 -44.51 13.86
N PHE A 172 6.65 -43.83 12.73
CA PHE A 172 7.15 -44.34 11.45
C PHE A 172 8.24 -43.42 10.88
N TRP A 173 9.20 -43.99 10.15
CA TRP A 173 10.29 -43.27 9.49
C TRP A 173 10.71 -43.98 8.20
N ALA A 174 11.36 -43.25 7.30
CA ALA A 174 11.94 -43.83 6.09
C ALA A 174 13.02 -44.86 6.44
N ILE A 175 13.20 -45.86 5.58
CA ILE A 175 14.32 -46.81 5.71
C ILE A 175 15.63 -46.05 5.55
N GLN A 176 16.59 -46.37 6.41
CA GLN A 176 17.97 -45.93 6.34
C GLN A 176 18.81 -47.19 6.13
N ASP A 177 19.39 -47.36 4.95
CA ASP A 177 20.21 -48.53 4.64
C ASP A 177 21.65 -48.29 5.14
N PRO A 178 22.26 -49.19 5.93
CA PRO A 178 23.67 -49.10 6.26
C PRO A 178 24.59 -49.06 5.03
N ALA A 179 24.18 -49.62 3.89
CA ALA A 179 24.93 -49.56 2.63
C ALA A 179 24.97 -48.16 1.99
N ASP A 180 24.04 -47.27 2.33
CA ASP A 180 24.06 -45.86 1.90
C ASP A 180 25.03 -44.99 2.76
N SER A 181 25.78 -45.61 3.68
CA SER A 181 26.74 -44.90 4.54
C SER A 181 28.00 -44.52 3.76
N ALA A 182 28.21 -43.22 3.55
CA ALA A 182 29.44 -42.68 2.98
C ALA A 182 30.69 -43.09 3.80
N SER A 183 31.80 -43.34 3.11
CA SER A 183 33.10 -43.64 3.72
C SER A 183 33.65 -42.44 4.52
N PRO A 184 34.58 -42.66 5.48
CA PRO A 184 35.27 -41.58 6.20
C PRO A 184 35.92 -40.55 5.26
N GLU A 185 36.47 -41.01 4.14
CA GLU A 185 37.10 -40.21 3.09
C GLU A 185 36.08 -39.33 2.36
N GLU A 186 34.92 -39.88 1.98
CA GLU A 186 33.81 -39.13 1.36
C GLU A 186 33.18 -38.13 2.33
N LEU A 187 33.06 -38.48 3.62
CA LEU A 187 32.60 -37.57 4.67
C LEU A 187 33.55 -36.36 4.79
N ALA A 188 34.87 -36.60 4.85
CA ALA A 188 35.87 -35.53 4.90
C ALA A 188 35.87 -34.65 3.63
N ALA A 189 35.66 -35.25 2.45
CA ALA A 189 35.50 -34.53 1.19
C ALA A 189 34.22 -33.66 1.18
N MET A 190 33.10 -34.19 1.70
CA MET A 190 31.85 -33.45 1.86
C MET A 190 31.98 -32.29 2.85
N ASP A 191 32.63 -32.48 4.00
CA ASP A 191 32.88 -31.37 4.95
C ASP A 191 33.79 -30.29 4.35
N THR A 192 34.76 -30.67 3.52
CA THR A 192 35.60 -29.72 2.76
C THR A 192 34.78 -28.95 1.71
N SER A 193 33.83 -29.61 1.04
CA SER A 193 32.87 -28.95 0.14
C SER A 193 31.93 -28.00 0.91
N ILE A 194 31.41 -28.44 2.06
CA ILE A 194 30.48 -27.68 2.89
C ILE A 194 31.15 -26.43 3.48
N THR A 195 32.41 -26.51 3.91
CA THR A 195 33.18 -25.36 4.41
C THR A 195 33.48 -24.36 3.29
N THR A 196 34.06 -24.80 2.16
CA THR A 196 34.32 -23.93 1.02
C THR A 196 33.06 -23.26 0.45
N LEU A 197 31.91 -23.95 0.44
CA LEU A 197 30.62 -23.36 0.09
C LEU A 197 30.12 -22.35 1.14
N ARG A 198 30.34 -22.60 2.44
CA ARG A 198 29.98 -21.65 3.52
C ARG A 198 30.82 -20.37 3.48
N ASP A 199 32.08 -20.45 3.05
CA ASP A 199 32.98 -19.29 2.96
C ASP A 199 32.78 -18.46 1.68
N THR A 200 32.45 -19.11 0.56
CA THR A 200 32.19 -18.43 -0.73
C THR A 200 30.79 -17.82 -0.84
N LEU A 201 29.78 -18.41 -0.19
CA LEU A 201 28.40 -17.93 -0.26
C LEU A 201 28.21 -16.47 0.26
N PRO A 202 28.86 -16.02 1.37
CA PRO A 202 28.85 -14.62 1.80
C PRO A 202 29.48 -13.66 0.80
N THR A 203 30.60 -14.02 0.15
CA THR A 203 31.29 -13.14 -0.79
C THR A 203 30.49 -12.99 -2.09
N LEU A 204 29.87 -14.08 -2.58
CA LEU A 204 28.91 -14.03 -3.68
C LEU A 204 27.68 -13.18 -3.35
N LYS A 205 27.07 -13.34 -2.16
CA LYS A 205 25.94 -12.50 -1.72
C LYS A 205 26.31 -11.01 -1.63
N SER A 206 27.51 -10.68 -1.15
CA SER A 206 28.03 -9.31 -1.10
C SER A 206 28.24 -8.73 -2.50
N THR A 207 28.77 -9.55 -3.41
CA THR A 207 29.00 -9.19 -4.82
C THR A 207 27.69 -8.94 -5.55
N LEU A 208 26.71 -9.85 -5.40
CA LEU A 208 25.35 -9.70 -5.93
C LEU A 208 24.71 -8.41 -5.43
N LYS A 209 24.71 -8.16 -4.12
CA LYS A 209 24.15 -6.92 -3.54
C LYS A 209 24.79 -5.67 -4.16
N THR A 210 26.12 -5.66 -4.27
CA THR A 210 26.89 -4.56 -4.88
C THR A 210 26.53 -4.36 -6.35
N GLN A 211 26.42 -5.43 -7.14
CA GLN A 211 26.05 -5.38 -8.55
C GLN A 211 24.60 -4.93 -8.75
N THR A 212 23.65 -5.44 -7.96
CA THR A 212 22.25 -5.00 -7.97
C THR A 212 22.11 -3.52 -7.62
N THR A 213 22.86 -3.02 -6.63
CA THR A 213 22.87 -1.58 -6.32
C THR A 213 23.39 -0.76 -7.51
N LYS A 214 24.53 -1.14 -8.11
CA LYS A 214 25.08 -0.46 -9.30
C LYS A 214 24.09 -0.47 -10.47
N LEU A 215 23.46 -1.61 -10.75
CA LEU A 215 22.46 -1.78 -11.81
C LEU A 215 21.24 -0.87 -11.58
N ASN A 216 20.73 -0.82 -10.35
CA ASN A 216 19.60 0.04 -10.00
C ASN A 216 19.96 1.53 -10.11
N THR A 217 21.17 1.95 -9.71
CA THR A 217 21.66 3.32 -9.93
C THR A 217 21.73 3.65 -11.42
N LEU A 218 22.32 2.77 -12.24
CA LEU A 218 22.39 2.97 -13.70
C LEU A 218 21.00 3.04 -14.35
N ARG A 219 20.05 2.20 -13.91
CA ARG A 219 18.64 2.23 -14.37
C ARG A 219 17.85 3.46 -13.88
N SER A 220 18.31 4.14 -12.83
CA SER A 220 17.66 5.36 -12.32
C SER A 220 18.11 6.64 -13.05
N ALA A 221 19.20 6.56 -13.83
CA ALA A 221 19.61 7.65 -14.72
C ALA A 221 18.85 7.56 -16.06
N PRO A 222 18.45 8.69 -16.66
CA PRO A 222 17.91 8.71 -18.02
C PRO A 222 18.99 8.28 -19.02
N THR A 223 18.59 7.69 -20.14
CA THR A 223 19.49 7.41 -21.25
C THR A 223 20.02 8.72 -21.87
N THR A 224 21.14 8.66 -22.58
CA THR A 224 21.74 9.82 -23.27
C THR A 224 20.76 10.50 -24.24
N ILE A 225 19.86 9.73 -24.86
CA ILE A 225 18.84 10.23 -25.80
C ILE A 225 17.74 10.99 -25.04
N GLU A 226 17.22 10.42 -23.96
CA GLU A 226 16.22 11.09 -23.11
C GLU A 226 16.80 12.34 -22.44
N LEU A 227 18.08 12.30 -22.04
CA LEU A 227 18.78 13.45 -21.47
C LEU A 227 18.96 14.58 -22.49
N ALA A 228 19.33 14.27 -23.73
CA ALA A 228 19.41 15.27 -24.81
C ALA A 228 18.03 15.92 -25.06
N ALA A 229 16.98 15.11 -25.24
CA ALA A 229 15.61 15.60 -25.42
C ALA A 229 15.10 16.43 -24.22
N ALA A 230 15.51 16.08 -22.98
CA ALA A 230 15.21 16.87 -21.79
C ALA A 230 15.96 18.21 -21.76
N VAL A 231 17.24 18.23 -22.15
CA VAL A 231 18.05 19.44 -22.26
C VAL A 231 17.46 20.40 -23.29
N ASP A 232 17.08 19.93 -24.48
CA ASP A 232 16.54 20.80 -25.53
C ASP A 232 15.13 21.31 -25.22
N ARG A 233 14.28 20.50 -24.56
CA ARG A 233 13.02 20.97 -23.99
C ARG A 233 13.25 22.09 -22.96
N ILE A 234 14.19 21.90 -22.03
CA ILE A 234 14.52 22.90 -20.99
C ILE A 234 15.12 24.18 -21.61
N ARG A 235 15.91 24.06 -22.69
CA ARG A 235 16.42 25.21 -23.46
C ARG A 235 15.27 26.02 -24.08
N HIS A 236 14.33 25.38 -24.78
CA HIS A 236 13.17 26.07 -25.35
C HIS A 236 12.26 26.68 -24.27
N GLU A 237 12.01 25.96 -23.17
CA GLU A 237 11.29 26.51 -22.02
C GLU A 237 11.98 27.76 -21.46
N ASN A 238 13.31 27.75 -21.31
CA ASN A 238 14.06 28.88 -20.79
C ASN A 238 14.11 30.06 -21.77
N GLN A 239 14.17 29.81 -23.08
CA GLN A 239 14.03 30.85 -24.11
C GLN A 239 12.67 31.55 -23.99
N ALA A 240 11.57 30.80 -24.05
CA ALA A 240 10.22 31.35 -23.94
C ALA A 240 9.96 32.09 -22.61
N LYS A 241 10.48 31.57 -21.49
CA LYS A 241 10.41 32.24 -20.18
C LYS A 241 11.24 33.54 -20.17
N THR A 242 12.40 33.56 -20.82
CA THR A 242 13.26 34.74 -20.93
C THR A 242 12.65 35.82 -21.83
N GLU A 243 12.07 35.44 -22.96
CA GLU A 243 11.35 36.37 -23.85
C GLU A 243 10.12 36.98 -23.16
N LYS A 244 9.37 36.18 -22.40
CA LYS A 244 8.24 36.67 -21.59
C LYS A 244 8.71 37.62 -20.48
N LEU A 245 9.81 37.29 -19.79
CA LEU A 245 10.44 38.19 -18.80
C LEU A 245 10.97 39.48 -19.44
N ARG A 246 11.50 39.41 -20.66
CA ARG A 246 11.92 40.59 -21.44
C ARG A 246 10.71 41.50 -21.72
N GLY A 247 9.60 40.94 -22.21
CA GLY A 247 8.38 41.72 -22.48
C GLY A 247 7.76 42.40 -21.25
N PHE A 248 7.95 41.83 -20.04
CA PHE A 248 7.60 42.51 -18.78
C PHE A 248 8.61 43.62 -18.42
N LYS A 249 9.92 43.41 -18.63
CA LYS A 249 10.98 44.39 -18.32
C LYS A 249 11.02 45.59 -19.26
N GLU A 250 10.74 45.37 -20.55
CA GLU A 250 10.73 46.39 -21.60
C GLU A 250 9.40 47.17 -21.66
N GLY A 251 8.48 46.92 -20.73
CA GLY A 251 7.21 47.65 -20.60
C GLY A 251 6.17 47.34 -21.68
N SER A 252 6.46 46.45 -22.64
CA SER A 252 5.51 46.05 -23.69
C SER A 252 4.28 45.33 -23.15
N ILE A 253 4.38 44.73 -21.96
CA ILE A 253 3.25 44.15 -21.22
C ILE A 253 2.96 45.03 -19.99
N LYS A 254 1.78 45.65 -19.95
CA LYS A 254 1.33 46.46 -18.80
C LYS A 254 1.20 45.59 -17.54
N THR A 255 2.12 45.74 -16.59
CA THR A 255 2.02 45.14 -15.26
C THR A 255 1.32 46.09 -14.30
N VAL A 256 0.17 45.69 -13.74
CA VAL A 256 -0.45 46.43 -12.64
C VAL A 256 0.29 46.07 -11.34
N THR A 257 0.65 47.05 -10.53
CA THR A 257 1.29 46.83 -9.23
C THR A 257 0.27 46.30 -8.22
N ARG A 258 0.77 45.61 -7.19
CA ARG A 258 -0.09 45.15 -6.08
C ARG A 258 -0.78 46.32 -5.36
N GLU A 259 -0.11 47.46 -5.25
CA GLU A 259 -0.63 48.66 -4.57
C GLU A 259 -1.80 49.28 -5.35
N GLU A 260 -1.73 49.31 -6.69
CA GLU A 260 -2.84 49.73 -7.55
C GLU A 260 -4.05 48.79 -7.42
N VAL A 261 -3.83 47.47 -7.42
CA VAL A 261 -4.91 46.48 -7.20
C VAL A 261 -5.55 46.68 -5.83
N GLU A 262 -4.74 46.76 -4.76
CA GLU A 262 -5.26 46.98 -3.41
C GLU A 262 -5.96 48.32 -3.24
N LYS A 263 -5.59 49.36 -4.01
CA LYS A 263 -6.31 50.64 -4.05
C LYS A 263 -7.66 50.48 -4.75
N VAL A 264 -7.69 49.91 -5.95
CA VAL A 264 -8.94 49.69 -6.72
C VAL A 264 -9.91 48.80 -5.94
N GLU A 265 -9.42 47.79 -5.21
CA GLU A 265 -10.24 47.00 -4.31
C GLU A 265 -10.85 47.81 -3.15
N LYS A 266 -10.10 48.74 -2.56
CA LYS A 266 -10.59 49.62 -1.47
C LYS A 266 -11.64 50.59 -2.00
N ASP A 267 -11.37 51.22 -3.15
CA ASP A 267 -12.28 52.13 -3.83
C ASP A 267 -13.58 51.42 -4.25
N LEU A 268 -13.49 50.22 -4.85
CA LEU A 268 -14.64 49.39 -5.21
C LEU A 268 -15.50 49.06 -3.97
N LYS A 269 -14.90 48.54 -2.90
CA LYS A 269 -15.62 48.21 -1.65
C LYS A 269 -16.29 49.45 -1.05
N HIS A 270 -15.61 50.59 -1.06
CA HIS A 270 -16.13 51.87 -0.58
C HIS A 270 -17.34 52.36 -1.40
N TRP A 271 -17.26 52.31 -2.72
CA TRP A 271 -18.34 52.75 -3.61
C TRP A 271 -19.52 51.77 -3.63
N SER A 272 -19.29 50.46 -3.57
CA SER A 272 -20.37 49.47 -3.45
C SER A 272 -21.18 49.64 -2.15
N VAL A 273 -20.52 49.86 -1.01
CA VAL A 273 -21.21 50.13 0.26
C VAL A 273 -22.00 51.44 0.20
N LYS A 274 -21.43 52.50 -0.40
CA LYS A 274 -22.14 53.78 -0.60
C LYS A 274 -23.31 53.64 -1.58
N GLY A 275 -23.19 52.86 -2.64
CA GLY A 275 -24.24 52.58 -3.60
C GLY A 275 -25.42 51.87 -2.93
N LEU A 276 -25.15 50.78 -2.22
CA LEU A 276 -26.18 50.04 -1.47
C LEU A 276 -26.86 50.89 -0.39
N ALA A 277 -26.09 51.71 0.35
CA ALA A 277 -26.65 52.60 1.36
C ALA A 277 -27.54 53.70 0.75
N ARG A 278 -27.16 54.26 -0.39
CA ARG A 278 -27.97 55.24 -1.15
C ARG A 278 -29.22 54.59 -1.71
N LYS A 279 -29.11 53.41 -2.33
CA LYS A 279 -30.24 52.65 -2.87
C LYS A 279 -31.26 52.32 -1.79
N LYS A 280 -30.82 51.82 -0.63
CA LYS A 280 -31.70 51.58 0.52
C LYS A 280 -32.34 52.86 1.08
N ALA A 281 -31.62 53.98 1.12
CA ALA A 281 -32.18 55.26 1.55
C ALA A 281 -33.24 55.78 0.56
N PHE A 282 -33.04 55.55 -0.73
CA PHE A 282 -34.02 55.84 -1.78
C PHE A 282 -35.25 54.93 -1.69
N GLU A 283 -35.08 53.61 -1.59
CA GLU A 283 -36.16 52.62 -1.43
C GLU A 283 -37.02 52.92 -0.18
N ASN A 284 -36.41 53.34 0.93
CA ASN A 284 -37.12 53.79 2.12
C ASN A 284 -37.96 55.07 1.90
N LEU A 285 -37.45 56.04 1.13
CA LEU A 285 -38.17 57.28 0.82
C LEU A 285 -39.31 57.02 -0.17
N GLU A 286 -39.06 56.20 -1.18
CA GLU A 286 -40.06 55.74 -2.14
C GLU A 286 -41.22 55.05 -1.41
N ALA A 287 -40.94 54.12 -0.49
CA ALA A 287 -41.97 53.42 0.28
C ALA A 287 -42.90 54.36 1.05
N VAL A 288 -42.40 55.48 1.57
CA VAL A 288 -43.20 56.51 2.27
C VAL A 288 -44.05 57.35 1.30
N LEU A 289 -43.61 57.53 0.05
CA LEU A 289 -44.35 58.27 -0.98
C LEU A 289 -45.43 57.40 -1.66
N LEU A 290 -45.22 56.08 -1.70
CA LEU A 290 -46.17 55.10 -2.26
C LEU A 290 -47.48 54.98 -1.46
N ASP A 291 -47.52 55.41 -0.19
CA ASP A 291 -48.75 55.55 0.59
C ASP A 291 -49.71 56.64 0.04
N GLY A 292 -49.28 57.46 -0.93
CA GLY A 292 -50.07 58.56 -1.51
C GLY A 292 -50.11 58.67 -3.04
N MET A 293 -49.22 58.00 -3.79
CA MET A 293 -49.18 58.03 -5.27
C MET A 293 -48.65 56.71 -5.85
N SER A 294 -48.85 56.47 -7.17
CA SER A 294 -48.24 55.31 -7.85
C SER A 294 -46.72 55.47 -7.99
N ARG A 295 -45.99 54.35 -8.17
CA ARG A 295 -44.52 54.37 -8.37
C ARG A 295 -44.17 55.18 -9.62
N GLU A 296 -44.91 54.93 -10.69
CA GLU A 296 -44.71 55.50 -12.01
C GLU A 296 -44.93 57.03 -11.97
N ASP A 297 -46.01 57.47 -11.32
CA ASP A 297 -46.27 58.90 -11.03
C ASP A 297 -45.13 59.58 -10.26
N ILE A 298 -44.57 58.90 -9.25
CA ILE A 298 -43.50 59.44 -8.40
C ILE A 298 -42.21 59.59 -9.22
N TRP A 299 -41.87 58.57 -10.00
CA TRP A 299 -40.61 58.54 -10.76
C TRP A 299 -40.63 59.52 -11.93
N GLU A 300 -41.74 59.63 -12.66
CA GLU A 300 -41.88 60.62 -13.75
C GLU A 300 -41.79 62.05 -13.22
N LYS A 301 -42.52 62.38 -12.12
CA LYS A 301 -42.52 63.74 -11.53
C LYS A 301 -41.18 64.13 -10.92
N ALA A 302 -40.40 63.17 -10.45
CA ALA A 302 -39.08 63.41 -9.84
C ALA A 302 -37.90 63.23 -10.81
N GLY A 303 -38.14 62.79 -12.05
CA GLY A 303 -37.08 62.52 -13.03
C GLY A 303 -36.17 61.34 -12.65
N ILE A 304 -36.74 60.28 -12.07
CA ILE A 304 -36.00 59.09 -11.62
C ILE A 304 -35.97 58.04 -12.72
N GLU A 305 -34.78 57.66 -13.17
CA GLU A 305 -34.55 56.53 -14.06
C GLU A 305 -34.26 55.24 -13.27
N GLY A 306 -34.60 54.09 -13.84
CA GLY A 306 -34.28 52.78 -13.25
C GLY A 306 -32.81 52.39 -13.40
N ASP A 307 -32.37 51.39 -12.62
CA ASP A 307 -31.04 50.78 -12.79
C ASP A 307 -30.95 50.12 -14.18
N VAL A 308 -29.92 50.49 -14.96
CA VAL A 308 -29.72 50.04 -16.36
C VAL A 308 -28.50 49.09 -16.50
N TYR A 309 -28.17 48.37 -15.42
CA TYR A 309 -26.99 47.48 -15.31
C TYR A 309 -27.29 46.20 -14.52
#